data_AF-A0A382FGP0-F1
#
_entry.id   AF-A0A382FGP0-F1
#
_cell.length_a   1.000
_cell.length_b   1.000
_cell.length_c   1.000
_cell.angle_alpha   90.00
_cell.angle_beta   90.00
_cell.angle_gamma   90.00
#
_symmetry.space_group_name_H-M   'P 1'
#
loop_
_entity.id
_entity.type
_entity.pdbx_description
1 polymer ?
#
loop_
_entity_poly.entity_id
_entity_poly.type
_entity_poly.pdbx_seq_one_letter_code
_entity_poly.pdbx_strand_id
1 'polypeptide(L)'
;MSVPQKAEYIIIGAGIHGLSTAWHLAQKLKAQGKGDGSKILVIEKDGIASGASGIACGVIRNNYFQPAMRELMAHSVEVWESDPKNFHYHNCGYMQISPASMEEDVASIYDQQKEIGYESAFIQGEKEVDAYMKSIFGDWQAKGVTSVLHEKK
;
A
#
# COMPACT_ATOMS: atom_id res chain seq x y z
N MET A 1 -26.14 -22.33 0.87
CA MET A 1 -26.45 -21.68 -0.43
C MET A 1 -25.98 -22.60 -1.55
N SER A 2 -26.77 -22.79 -2.61
CA SER A 2 -26.32 -23.52 -3.80
C SER A 2 -25.47 -22.61 -4.69
N VAL A 3 -24.41 -23.17 -5.28
CA VAL A 3 -23.60 -22.47 -6.28
C VAL A 3 -24.46 -22.29 -7.55
N PRO A 4 -24.54 -21.09 -8.14
CA PRO A 4 -25.32 -20.88 -9.35
C PRO A 4 -24.71 -21.65 -10.53
N GLN A 5 -25.55 -22.19 -11.42
CA GLN A 5 -25.08 -22.93 -12.61
C GLN A 5 -24.47 -22.02 -13.69
N LYS A 6 -24.73 -20.70 -13.62
CA LYS A 6 -24.22 -19.69 -14.55
C LYS A 6 -23.96 -18.38 -13.80
N ALA A 7 -22.86 -17.72 -14.13
CA ALA A 7 -22.56 -16.35 -13.72
C ALA A 7 -22.05 -15.57 -14.92
N GLU A 8 -22.27 -14.25 -14.94
CA GLU A 8 -21.78 -13.38 -16.01
C GLU A 8 -20.31 -13.03 -15.83
N TYR A 9 -19.92 -12.79 -14.57
CA TYR A 9 -18.54 -12.57 -14.16
C TYR A 9 -18.17 -13.55 -13.05
N ILE A 10 -17.04 -14.23 -13.21
CA ILE A 10 -16.51 -15.16 -12.21
C ILE A 10 -15.12 -14.68 -11.82
N ILE A 11 -14.91 -14.49 -10.52
CA ILE A 11 -13.62 -14.17 -9.92
C ILE A 11 -13.23 -15.35 -9.03
N ILE A 12 -12.04 -15.91 -9.27
CA ILE A 12 -11.53 -17.06 -8.53
C ILE A 12 -10.52 -16.55 -7.50
N GLY A 13 -10.85 -16.73 -6.23
CA GLY A 13 -10.10 -16.28 -5.05
C GLY A 13 -10.81 -15.11 -4.34
N ALA A 14 -11.11 -15.28 -3.05
CA ALA A 14 -11.67 -14.22 -2.19
C ALA A 14 -10.60 -13.59 -1.29
N GLY A 15 -9.37 -13.43 -1.82
CA GLY A 15 -8.33 -12.58 -1.23
C GLY A 15 -8.52 -11.11 -1.62
N ILE A 16 -7.63 -10.24 -1.13
CA ILE A 16 -7.71 -8.78 -1.33
C ILE A 16 -7.82 -8.38 -2.80
N HIS A 17 -7.06 -9.00 -3.70
CA HIS A 17 -7.14 -8.71 -5.14
C HIS A 17 -8.49 -9.14 -5.74
N GLY A 18 -8.99 -10.31 -5.37
CA GLY A 18 -10.27 -10.81 -5.90
C GLY A 18 -11.45 -9.98 -5.43
N LEU A 19 -11.49 -9.65 -4.14
CA LEU A 19 -12.53 -8.81 -3.56
C LEU A 19 -12.45 -7.35 -4.06
N SER A 20 -11.25 -6.78 -4.16
CA SER A 20 -11.06 -5.45 -4.76
C SER A 20 -11.52 -5.42 -6.22
N THR A 21 -11.18 -6.45 -7.00
CA THR A 21 -11.64 -6.60 -8.39
C THR A 21 -13.16 -6.67 -8.46
N ALA A 22 -13.81 -7.48 -7.61
CA ALA A 22 -15.26 -7.60 -7.57
C ALA A 22 -15.93 -6.25 -7.22
N TRP A 23 -15.38 -5.55 -6.24
CA TRP A 23 -15.87 -4.24 -5.80
C TRP A 23 -15.75 -3.18 -6.90
N HIS A 24 -14.59 -3.01 -7.50
CA HIS A 24 -14.40 -2.03 -8.58
C HIS A 24 -15.22 -2.38 -9.83
N LEU A 25 -15.37 -3.66 -10.17
CA LEU A 25 -16.24 -4.09 -11.26
C LEU A 25 -17.71 -3.76 -10.96
N ALA A 26 -18.20 -4.03 -9.75
CA ALA A 26 -19.55 -3.67 -9.34
C ALA A 26 -19.80 -2.16 -9.44
N GLN A 27 -18.86 -1.34 -8.95
CA GLN A 27 -18.93 0.13 -9.05
C GLN A 27 -18.99 0.58 -10.51
N LYS A 28 -18.14 0.03 -11.37
CA LYS A 28 -18.10 0.36 -12.80
C LYS A 28 -19.39 -0.01 -13.52
N LEU A 29 -19.94 -1.20 -13.25
CA LEU A 29 -21.22 -1.64 -13.84
C LEU A 29 -22.37 -0.75 -13.40
N LYS A 30 -22.39 -0.35 -12.12
CA LYS A 30 -23.40 0.56 -11.56
C LYS A 30 -23.35 1.92 -12.21
N ALA A 31 -22.15 2.51 -12.33
CA ALA A 31 -21.96 3.79 -13.00
C ALA A 31 -22.38 3.78 -14.49
N GLN A 32 -22.30 2.62 -15.16
CA GLN A 32 -22.73 2.45 -16.53
C GLN A 32 -24.21 2.05 -16.67
N GLY A 33 -24.97 1.90 -15.58
CA GLY A 33 -26.36 1.44 -15.61
C GLY A 33 -26.52 -0.02 -16.06
N LYS A 34 -25.47 -0.84 -15.97
CA LYS A 34 -25.44 -2.23 -16.47
C LYS A 34 -25.64 -3.29 -15.39
N GLY A 35 -25.73 -2.89 -14.13
CA GLY A 35 -25.97 -3.78 -13.00
C GLY A 35 -25.43 -3.18 -11.70
N ASP A 36 -25.63 -3.87 -10.58
CA ASP A 36 -25.27 -3.44 -9.23
C ASP A 36 -24.22 -4.34 -8.55
N GLY A 37 -23.63 -5.26 -9.32
CA GLY A 37 -22.70 -6.28 -8.82
C GLY A 37 -23.34 -7.65 -8.53
N SER A 38 -24.68 -7.76 -8.54
CA SER A 38 -25.41 -9.03 -8.34
C SER A 38 -25.05 -10.15 -9.33
N LYS A 39 -24.42 -9.80 -10.45
CA LYS A 39 -23.97 -10.73 -11.49
C LYS A 39 -22.53 -11.21 -11.35
N ILE A 40 -21.84 -10.78 -10.29
CA ILE A 40 -20.45 -11.14 -10.00
C ILE A 40 -20.47 -12.29 -8.99
N LEU A 41 -19.87 -13.41 -9.36
CA LEU A 41 -19.63 -14.54 -8.48
C LEU A 41 -18.15 -14.57 -8.08
N VAL A 42 -17.87 -14.45 -6.78
CA VAL A 42 -16.52 -14.69 -6.23
C VAL A 42 -16.50 -16.09 -5.63
N ILE A 43 -15.57 -16.93 -6.07
CA ILE A 43 -15.43 -18.31 -5.61
C ILE A 43 -14.12 -18.42 -4.82
N GLU A 44 -14.20 -18.95 -3.61
CA GLU A 44 -13.06 -19.26 -2.77
C GLU A 44 -13.09 -20.74 -2.42
N LYS A 45 -11.92 -21.39 -2.43
CA LYS A 45 -11.81 -22.81 -2.12
C LYS A 45 -11.92 -23.09 -0.61
N ASP A 46 -11.51 -22.13 0.21
CA ASP A 46 -11.52 -22.24 1.67
C ASP A 46 -12.45 -21.17 2.29
N GLY A 47 -11.88 -20.17 2.97
CA GLY A 47 -12.59 -19.06 3.61
C GLY A 47 -12.14 -17.71 3.04
N ILE A 48 -12.98 -16.69 3.21
CA ILE A 48 -12.64 -15.33 2.75
C ILE A 48 -11.31 -14.90 3.35
N ALA A 49 -10.41 -14.39 2.49
CA ALA A 49 -9.07 -13.96 2.83
C ALA A 49 -8.16 -15.03 3.50
N SER A 50 -8.47 -16.33 3.42
CA SER A 50 -7.69 -17.38 4.10
C SER A 50 -6.26 -17.59 3.56
N GLY A 51 -5.94 -17.01 2.39
CA GLY A 51 -4.59 -17.04 1.81
C GLY A 51 -3.67 -15.92 2.33
N ALA A 52 -2.80 -15.41 1.45
CA ALA A 52 -1.83 -14.37 1.79
C ALA A 52 -2.45 -13.11 2.43
N SER A 53 -3.69 -12.78 2.07
CA SER A 53 -4.41 -11.63 2.64
C SER A 53 -4.66 -11.78 4.15
N GLY A 54 -4.92 -12.98 4.65
CA GLY A 54 -5.22 -13.23 6.06
C GLY A 54 -3.99 -13.34 6.96
N ILE A 55 -2.79 -13.42 6.36
CA ILE A 55 -1.51 -13.52 7.09
C ILE A 55 -0.56 -12.34 6.80
N ALA A 56 -0.97 -11.38 5.98
CA ALA A 56 -0.17 -10.22 5.67
C ALA A 56 0.03 -9.34 6.91
N CYS A 57 1.24 -8.79 7.09
CA CYS A 57 1.56 -7.89 8.20
C CYS A 57 0.95 -6.48 8.07
N GLY A 58 0.29 -6.18 6.95
CA GLY A 58 -0.49 -4.95 6.78
C GLY A 58 0.28 -3.67 6.46
N VAL A 59 1.56 -3.78 6.06
CA VAL A 59 2.34 -2.59 5.67
C VAL A 59 1.88 -2.06 4.31
N ILE A 60 1.38 -0.82 4.31
CA ILE A 60 1.05 -0.05 3.11
C ILE A 60 2.11 1.05 2.96
N ARG A 61 2.69 1.20 1.77
CA ARG A 61 3.80 2.15 1.49
C ARG A 61 3.93 2.45 0.00
N ASN A 62 4.54 3.58 -0.34
CA ASN A 62 4.88 3.95 -1.71
C ASN A 62 6.34 3.63 -2.10
N ASN A 63 7.18 3.35 -1.13
CA ASN A 63 8.63 3.18 -1.27
C ASN A 63 9.03 2.00 -2.17
N TYR A 64 9.10 2.23 -3.47
CA TYR A 64 9.50 1.27 -4.49
C TYR A 64 10.53 1.89 -5.43
N PHE A 65 11.47 1.08 -5.92
CA PHE A 65 12.56 1.58 -6.76
C PHE A 65 12.10 1.99 -8.17
N GLN A 66 11.18 1.25 -8.79
CA GLN A 66 10.79 1.45 -10.19
C GLN A 66 9.69 2.54 -10.36
N PRO A 67 9.81 3.46 -11.34
CA PRO A 67 8.85 4.55 -11.53
C PRO A 67 7.40 4.12 -11.69
N ALA A 68 7.16 3.17 -12.59
CA ALA A 68 5.82 2.64 -12.83
C ALA A 68 5.20 2.02 -11.57
N MET A 69 6.01 1.40 -10.70
CA MET A 69 5.52 0.84 -9.44
C MET A 69 5.12 1.95 -8.46
N ARG A 70 5.87 3.04 -8.37
CA ARG A 70 5.53 4.15 -7.47
C ARG A 70 4.23 4.84 -7.83
N GLU A 71 3.98 5.09 -9.11
CA GLU A 71 2.69 5.64 -9.55
C GLU A 71 1.54 4.70 -9.17
N LEU A 72 1.70 3.39 -9.42
CA LEU A 72 0.71 2.38 -9.08
C LEU A 72 0.47 2.27 -7.57
N MET A 73 1.54 2.35 -6.77
CA MET A 73 1.44 2.26 -5.31
C MET A 73 0.85 3.54 -4.72
N ALA A 74 1.15 4.72 -5.28
CA ALA A 74 0.51 5.98 -4.85
C ALA A 74 -1.00 5.91 -5.06
N HIS A 75 -1.44 5.49 -6.25
CA HIS A 75 -2.86 5.23 -6.51
C HIS A 75 -3.45 4.20 -5.54
N SER A 76 -2.70 3.13 -5.22
CA SER A 76 -3.18 2.10 -4.28
C SER A 76 -3.30 2.63 -2.85
N VAL A 77 -2.39 3.49 -2.40
CA VAL A 77 -2.48 4.18 -1.10
C VAL A 77 -3.72 5.06 -1.05
N GLU A 78 -4.05 5.79 -2.11
CA GLU A 78 -5.26 6.63 -2.18
C GLU A 78 -6.54 5.80 -1.98
N VAL A 79 -6.58 4.54 -2.45
CA VAL A 79 -7.70 3.63 -2.19
C VAL A 79 -7.83 3.34 -0.69
N TRP A 80 -6.73 3.08 0.02
CA TRP A 80 -6.74 2.90 1.48
C TRP A 80 -7.18 4.17 2.21
N GLU A 81 -6.73 5.35 1.76
CA GLU A 81 -7.09 6.66 2.31
C GLU A 81 -8.56 7.04 2.03
N SER A 82 -9.22 6.41 1.05
CA SER A 82 -10.59 6.75 0.66
C SER A 82 -11.65 6.31 1.68
N ASP A 83 -11.39 5.26 2.46
CA ASP A 83 -12.28 4.78 3.52
C ASP A 83 -11.48 4.13 4.67
N PRO A 84 -10.70 4.92 5.40
CA PRO A 84 -9.77 4.40 6.39
C PRO A 84 -10.48 3.70 7.55
N LYS A 85 -11.74 4.07 7.82
CA LYS A 85 -12.55 3.43 8.86
C LYS A 85 -12.91 2.00 8.48
N ASN A 86 -13.46 1.79 7.28
CA ASN A 86 -13.88 0.44 6.87
C ASN A 86 -12.69 -0.44 6.49
N PHE A 87 -11.60 0.15 6.00
CA PHE A 87 -10.38 -0.58 5.71
C PHE A 87 -9.45 -0.76 6.90
N HIS A 88 -9.81 -0.22 8.08
CA HIS A 88 -8.94 -0.20 9.26
C HIS A 88 -7.54 0.32 8.94
N TYR A 89 -7.48 1.35 8.08
CA TYR A 89 -6.23 1.98 7.67
C TYR A 89 -5.78 2.97 8.73
N HIS A 90 -4.56 2.77 9.22
CA HIS A 90 -3.89 3.65 10.16
C HIS A 90 -2.72 4.30 9.45
N ASN A 91 -2.90 5.55 9.04
CA ASN A 91 -1.85 6.37 8.44
C ASN A 91 -0.82 6.74 9.53
N CYS A 92 0.18 5.90 9.72
CA CYS A 92 1.26 6.10 10.69
C CYS A 92 2.63 6.36 10.04
N GLY A 93 2.67 6.51 8.71
CA GLY A 93 3.89 6.70 7.95
C GLY A 93 4.69 5.42 7.72
N TYR A 94 5.71 5.53 6.86
CA TYR A 94 6.69 4.48 6.60
C TYR A 94 8.11 5.06 6.62
N MET A 95 9.05 4.36 7.25
CA MET A 95 10.46 4.78 7.27
C MET A 95 11.37 3.72 6.67
N GLN A 96 12.13 4.09 5.64
CA GLN A 96 13.30 3.35 5.21
C GLN A 96 14.54 3.96 5.88
N ILE A 97 15.19 3.15 6.70
CA ILE A 97 16.38 3.50 7.48
C ILE A 97 17.55 2.78 6.83
N SER A 98 18.53 3.54 6.32
CA SER A 98 19.51 3.02 5.37
C SER A 98 20.96 3.38 5.74
N PRO A 99 21.92 2.50 5.46
CA PRO A 99 23.35 2.80 5.54
C PRO A 99 23.83 3.55 4.28
N ALA A 100 25.09 4.02 4.32
CA ALA A 100 25.70 4.80 3.25
C ALA A 100 25.63 4.13 1.87
N SER A 101 25.74 2.81 1.83
CA SER A 101 25.73 2.04 0.58
C SER A 101 24.39 2.06 -0.17
N MET A 102 23.31 2.55 0.45
CA MET A 102 21.98 2.65 -0.19
C MET A 102 21.55 4.10 -0.44
N GLU A 103 22.37 5.10 -0.08
CA GLU A 103 21.94 6.50 -0.13
C GLU A 103 21.57 6.98 -1.52
N GLU A 104 22.35 6.62 -2.54
CA GLU A 104 22.10 7.02 -3.93
C GLU A 104 20.75 6.45 -4.43
N ASP A 105 20.49 5.18 -4.15
CA ASP A 105 19.22 4.54 -4.51
C ASP A 105 18.04 5.19 -3.78
N VAL A 106 18.17 5.49 -2.48
CA VAL A 106 17.10 6.12 -1.70
C VAL A 106 16.86 7.58 -2.12
N ALA A 107 17.92 8.30 -2.45
CA ALA A 107 17.81 9.65 -3.01
C ALA A 107 16.99 9.63 -4.32
N SER A 108 17.24 8.64 -5.19
CA SER A 108 16.45 8.48 -6.41
C SER A 108 14.97 8.23 -6.11
N ILE A 109 14.66 7.40 -5.10
CA ILE A 109 13.28 7.14 -4.68
C ILE A 109 12.61 8.42 -4.19
N TYR A 110 13.31 9.20 -3.37
CA TYR A 110 12.80 10.47 -2.84
C TYR A 110 12.51 11.49 -3.94
N ASP A 111 13.43 11.63 -4.91
CA ASP A 111 13.22 12.54 -6.03
C ASP A 111 12.00 12.15 -6.84
N GLN A 112 11.80 10.86 -7.08
CA GLN A 112 10.64 10.41 -7.83
C GLN A 112 9.33 10.46 -7.01
N GLN A 113 9.39 10.39 -5.67
CA GLN A 113 8.23 10.67 -4.81
C GLN A 113 7.81 12.13 -4.93
N LYS A 114 8.77 13.06 -4.96
CA LYS A 114 8.48 14.49 -5.21
C LYS A 114 7.85 14.73 -6.58
N GLU A 115 8.34 14.05 -7.62
CA GLU A 115 7.80 14.19 -8.99
C GLU A 115 6.31 13.88 -9.06
N ILE A 116 5.83 12.91 -8.28
CA ILE A 116 4.41 12.54 -8.21
C ILE A 116 3.66 13.23 -7.06
N GLY A 117 4.29 14.16 -6.35
CA GLY A 117 3.68 14.89 -5.23
C GLY A 117 3.41 14.04 -3.98
N TYR A 118 4.11 12.92 -3.81
CA TYR A 118 3.98 12.05 -2.64
C TYR A 118 4.73 12.63 -1.43
N GLU A 119 4.04 12.80 -0.31
CA GLU A 119 4.58 13.49 0.86
C GLU A 119 5.59 12.62 1.62
N SER A 120 6.87 12.97 1.51
CA SER A 120 7.95 12.35 2.27
C SER A 120 9.06 13.33 2.65
N ALA A 121 9.89 12.93 3.62
CA ALA A 121 11.08 13.64 4.04
C ALA A 121 12.31 12.75 3.88
N PHE A 122 13.39 13.30 3.33
CA PHE A 122 14.67 12.60 3.22
C PHE A 122 15.73 13.30 4.07
N ILE A 123 16.26 12.58 5.05
CA ILE A 123 17.24 13.04 6.02
C ILE A 123 18.54 12.32 5.70
N GLN A 124 19.63 13.06 5.58
CA GLN A 124 20.95 12.53 5.23
C GLN A 124 22.00 13.06 6.20
N GLY A 125 23.01 12.24 6.47
CA GLY A 125 24.05 12.49 7.46
C GLY A 125 23.76 11.79 8.79
N GLU A 126 24.76 11.11 9.35
CA GLU A 126 24.60 10.33 10.60
C GLU A 126 24.07 11.19 11.77
N LYS A 127 24.55 12.43 11.89
CA LYS A 127 24.17 13.33 12.98
C LYS A 127 22.72 13.82 12.82
N GLU A 128 22.34 14.18 11.60
CA GLU A 128 21.00 14.65 11.25
C GLU A 128 19.99 13.53 11.40
N VAL A 129 20.35 12.32 10.96
CA VAL A 129 19.55 11.11 11.16
C VAL A 129 19.40 10.79 12.65
N ASP A 130 20.48 10.79 13.43
CA ASP A 130 20.40 10.54 14.88
C ASP A 130 19.49 11.54 15.59
N ALA A 131 19.62 12.83 15.28
CA ALA A 131 18.75 13.87 15.82
C ALA A 131 17.29 13.68 15.39
N TYR A 132 17.04 13.36 14.12
CA TYR A 132 15.71 13.11 13.59
C TYR A 132 15.06 11.90 14.26
N MET A 133 15.77 10.77 14.34
CA MET A 133 15.25 9.55 14.95
C MET A 133 15.01 9.73 16.44
N LYS A 134 15.86 10.45 17.18
CA LYS A 134 15.62 10.78 18.59
C LYS A 134 14.41 11.68 18.84
N SER A 135 14.00 12.47 17.85
CA SER A 135 12.77 13.25 17.96
C SER A 135 11.49 12.39 17.91
N ILE A 136 11.58 11.18 17.37
CA ILE A 136 10.47 10.22 17.24
C ILE A 136 10.59 9.11 18.30
N PHE A 137 11.79 8.56 18.46
CA PHE A 137 12.17 7.48 19.36
C PHE A 137 13.25 8.00 20.32
N GLY A 138 12.85 8.50 21.49
CA GLY A 138 13.77 9.14 22.44
C GLY A 138 14.91 8.24 22.95
N ASP A 139 14.79 6.92 22.80
CA ASP A 139 15.76 5.90 23.16
C ASP A 139 16.57 5.35 21.97
N TRP A 140 16.56 6.03 20.82
CA TRP A 140 17.28 5.63 19.61
C TRP A 140 18.79 5.39 19.85
N GLN A 141 19.27 4.22 19.41
CA GLN A 141 20.65 3.75 19.63
C GLN A 141 21.30 3.14 18.38
N ALA A 142 20.61 3.07 17.24
CA ALA A 142 21.16 2.42 16.05
C ALA A 142 22.36 3.21 15.50
N LYS A 143 23.36 2.49 14.99
CA LYS A 143 24.61 3.04 14.45
C LYS A 143 24.77 2.66 12.98
N GLY A 144 25.59 3.42 12.25
CA GLY A 144 25.83 3.17 10.82
C GLY A 144 24.63 3.48 9.93
N VAL A 145 23.67 4.26 10.45
CA VAL A 145 22.55 4.79 9.66
C VAL A 145 22.92 6.19 9.22
N THR A 146 22.92 6.40 7.91
CA THR A 146 23.36 7.65 7.31
C THR A 146 22.23 8.33 6.53
N SER A 147 21.13 7.62 6.25
CA SER A 147 19.93 8.23 5.68
C SER A 147 18.61 7.63 6.20
N VAL A 148 17.57 8.46 6.20
CA VAL A 148 16.18 8.08 6.49
C VAL A 148 15.26 8.70 5.46
N LEU A 149 14.51 7.88 4.73
CA LEU A 149 13.38 8.31 3.92
C LEU A 149 12.08 8.00 4.68
N HIS A 150 11.33 9.04 5.04
CA HIS A 150 10.12 8.96 5.85
C HIS A 150 8.90 9.45 5.08
N GLU A 151 8.04 8.52 4.66
CA GLU A 151 6.70 8.77 4.11
C GLU A 151 5.75 9.25 5.20
N LYS A 152 5.00 10.32 4.94
CA LYS A 152 4.08 10.93 5.92
C LYS A 152 2.65 10.38 5.85
N LYS A 153 2.39 9.53 4.86
CA LYS A 153 1.10 8.90 4.60
C LYS A 153 1.04 7.44 5.03
#